data_AF-A0A936M2R6-F1
#
_entry.id   AF-A0A936M2R6-F1
#
_cell.length_a   1.000
_cell.length_b   1.000
_cell.length_c   1.000
_cell.angle_alpha   90.00
_cell.angle_beta   90.00
_cell.angle_gamma   90.00
#
_symmetry.space_group_name_H-M   'P 1'
#
loop_
_entity.id
_entity.type
_entity.pdbx_description
1 polymer ?
#
loop_
_entity_poly.entity_id
_entity_poly.type
_entity_poly.pdbx_seq_one_letter_code
_entity_poly.pdbx_strand_id
1 'polypeptide(L)'
;MSVEPPAKISVRRGEAVEAAVLARLGKGFHTNSHTPSESYLIPLRLTWTGPLKVAGIDYPQPVMEKYAFSEKPLSVFTGDFTIRTRFEAPATAMSGPGMMSGKLRYQACNHDSCLPPKTVDIKLPVVIQ
;
A
#
# COMPACT_ATOMS: atom_id res chain seq x y z
N MET A 1 12.16 -0.56 -1.51
CA MET A 1 11.14 -0.61 -0.44
C MET A 1 10.95 -2.05 -0.02
N SER A 2 10.84 -2.28 1.28
CA SER A 2 10.36 -3.54 1.88
C SER A 2 9.07 -3.27 2.63
N VAL A 3 8.34 -4.33 2.96
CA VAL A 3 7.12 -4.28 3.77
C VAL A 3 7.32 -5.21 4.94
N GLU A 4 7.00 -4.74 6.15
CA GLU A 4 6.99 -5.60 7.32
C GLU A 4 5.82 -6.58 7.23
N PRO A 5 6.00 -7.86 7.63
CA PRO A 5 4.91 -8.81 7.69
C PRO A 5 3.75 -8.25 8.52
N PRO A 6 2.56 -8.06 7.92
CA PRO A 6 1.45 -7.47 8.64
C PRO A 6 0.91 -8.45 9.69
N ALA A 7 0.42 -7.90 10.79
CA ALA A 7 -0.18 -8.70 11.85
C ALA A 7 -1.43 -9.43 11.33
N LYS A 8 -1.63 -10.67 11.80
CA LYS A 8 -2.85 -11.43 11.53
C LYS A 8 -4.06 -10.66 12.05
N ILE A 9 -5.12 -10.59 11.25
CA ILE A 9 -6.40 -9.99 11.62
C ILE A 9 -7.49 -11.04 11.80
N SER A 10 -8.47 -10.74 12.64
CA SER A 10 -9.66 -11.57 12.83
C SER A 10 -10.91 -10.72 12.59
N VAL A 11 -11.92 -11.28 11.94
CA VAL A 11 -13.15 -10.54 11.58
C VAL A 11 -14.34 -11.49 11.55
N ARG A 12 -15.48 -11.05 12.07
CA ARG A 12 -16.74 -11.81 11.97
C ARG A 12 -17.38 -11.59 10.61
N ARG A 13 -18.10 -12.60 10.12
CA ARG A 13 -18.93 -12.43 8.91
C ARG A 13 -19.87 -11.23 9.05
N GLY A 14 -19.93 -10.41 8.01
CA GLY A 14 -20.74 -9.18 7.97
C GLY A 14 -20.10 -7.97 8.67
N GLU A 15 -18.93 -8.13 9.30
CA GLU A 15 -18.22 -7.04 9.96
C GLU A 15 -17.00 -6.56 9.14
N ALA A 16 -16.51 -5.38 9.52
CA ALA A 16 -15.32 -4.77 8.94
C ALA A 16 -14.13 -4.84 9.91
N VAL A 17 -12.93 -4.88 9.34
CA VAL A 17 -11.66 -4.88 10.08
C VAL A 17 -10.62 -4.08 9.31
N GLU A 18 -9.67 -3.47 10.03
CA GLU A 18 -8.56 -2.74 9.43
C GLU A 18 -7.27 -3.57 9.52
N ALA A 19 -6.44 -3.52 8.46
CA ALA A 19 -5.06 -3.97 8.50
C ALA A 19 -4.10 -2.85 8.10
N ALA A 20 -2.96 -2.81 8.76
CA ALA A 20 -1.87 -1.88 8.47
C ALA A 20 -0.74 -2.58 7.70
N VAL A 21 -0.26 -1.92 6.65
CA VAL A 21 0.93 -2.29 5.89
C VAL A 21 2.01 -1.24 6.16
N LEU A 22 3.06 -1.63 6.88
CA LEU A 22 4.20 -0.77 7.16
C LEU A 22 5.26 -0.93 6.06
N ALA A 23 5.42 0.10 5.25
CA ALA A 23 6.38 0.16 4.17
C ALA A 23 7.65 0.89 4.63
N ARG A 24 8.81 0.28 4.37
CA ARG A 24 10.13 0.84 4.66
C ARG A 24 10.82 1.27 3.38
N LEU A 25 11.10 2.57 3.27
CA LEU A 25 11.77 3.13 2.10
C LEU A 25 13.23 3.40 2.41
N GLY A 26 14.12 3.08 1.46
CA GLY A 26 15.55 3.32 1.63
C GLY A 26 15.84 4.82 1.79
N LYS A 27 16.77 5.17 2.66
CA LYS A 27 17.21 6.56 2.85
C LYS A 27 17.63 7.18 1.51
N GLY A 28 17.19 8.41 1.25
CA GLY A 28 17.50 9.14 0.01
C GLY A 28 16.62 8.75 -1.19
N PHE A 29 15.67 7.84 -1.02
CA PHE A 29 14.66 7.52 -2.03
C PHE A 29 13.30 8.10 -1.65
N HIS A 30 12.51 8.37 -2.69
CA HIS A 30 11.08 8.65 -2.61
C HIS A 30 10.31 7.72 -3.55
N THR A 31 8.99 7.67 -3.38
CA THR A 31 8.07 7.12 -4.38
C THR A 31 6.95 8.11 -4.64
N ASN A 32 6.36 8.12 -5.83
CA ASN A 32 5.18 8.94 -6.08
C ASN A 32 4.05 8.51 -5.15
N SER A 33 3.17 9.43 -4.80
CA SER A 33 1.99 9.11 -4.00
C SER A 33 0.98 8.25 -4.77
N HIS A 34 -0.10 7.88 -4.10
CA HIS A 34 -1.23 7.20 -4.74
C HIS A 34 -2.01 8.10 -5.71
N THR A 35 -1.83 9.42 -5.59
CA THR A 35 -2.35 10.47 -6.47
C THR A 35 -1.20 11.37 -6.92
N PRO A 36 -0.34 10.91 -7.86
CA PRO A 36 0.79 11.70 -8.33
C PRO A 36 0.35 13.05 -8.89
N SER A 37 1.25 14.03 -8.86
CA SER A 37 0.97 15.38 -9.36
C SER A 37 0.79 15.44 -10.88
N GLU A 38 1.30 14.44 -11.61
CA GLU A 38 1.23 14.35 -13.06
C GLU A 38 0.83 12.93 -13.50
N SER A 39 0.04 12.83 -14.56
CA SER A 39 -0.59 11.55 -14.99
C SER A 39 0.38 10.51 -15.55
N TYR A 40 1.55 10.94 -16.02
CA TYR A 40 2.59 10.04 -16.54
C TYR A 40 3.42 9.38 -15.42
N LEU A 41 3.29 9.84 -14.17
CA LEU A 41 4.01 9.29 -13.04
C LEU A 41 3.39 7.97 -12.59
N ILE A 42 4.24 7.01 -12.22
CA ILE A 42 3.77 5.71 -11.74
C ILE A 42 3.27 5.88 -10.29
N PRO A 43 1.97 5.67 -10.00
CA PRO A 43 1.43 5.82 -8.66
C PRO A 43 1.84 4.67 -7.74
N LEU A 44 1.99 4.96 -6.45
CA LEU A 44 2.01 3.92 -5.43
C LEU A 44 0.62 3.29 -5.35
N ARG A 45 0.53 1.98 -5.62
CA ARG A 45 -0.74 1.26 -5.67
C ARG A 45 -0.67 -0.05 -4.91
N LEU A 46 -1.48 -0.15 -3.85
CA LEU A 46 -1.79 -1.38 -3.15
C LEU A 46 -3.06 -2.00 -3.74
N THR A 47 -2.99 -3.27 -4.10
CA THR A 47 -4.16 -4.10 -4.44
C THR A 47 -4.19 -5.34 -3.58
N TRP A 48 -5.37 -5.90 -3.38
CA TRP A 48 -5.58 -7.12 -2.59
C TRP A 48 -6.44 -8.12 -3.35
N THR A 49 -6.15 -9.40 -3.13
CA THR A 49 -7.01 -10.52 -3.52
C THR A 49 -7.14 -11.49 -2.34
N GLY A 50 -8.30 -12.11 -2.18
CA GLY A 50 -8.54 -13.05 -1.08
C GLY A 50 -10.01 -13.08 -0.65
N PRO A 51 -10.31 -13.69 0.51
CA PRO A 51 -11.69 -13.93 0.96
C PRO A 51 -12.43 -12.69 1.48
N LEU A 52 -11.71 -11.61 1.82
CA LEU A 52 -12.32 -10.37 2.30
C LEU A 52 -12.50 -9.37 1.15
N LYS A 53 -13.56 -8.56 1.21
CA LYS A 53 -13.75 -7.42 0.30
C LYS A 53 -12.93 -6.23 0.77
N VAL A 54 -12.35 -5.48 -0.15
CA VAL A 54 -11.68 -4.21 0.15
C VAL A 54 -12.73 -3.10 0.16
N ALA A 55 -13.00 -2.53 1.33
CA ALA A 55 -13.92 -1.41 1.49
C ALA A 55 -13.22 -0.05 1.26
N GLY A 56 -11.92 0.04 1.52
CA GLY A 56 -11.14 1.25 1.28
C GLY A 56 -9.66 1.05 1.57
N ILE A 57 -8.81 1.88 0.95
CA ILE A 57 -7.36 1.93 1.21
C ILE A 57 -6.98 3.37 1.49
N ASP A 58 -6.56 3.62 2.73
CA ASP A 58 -6.12 4.92 3.21
C ASP A 58 -4.59 5.00 3.16
N TYR A 59 -4.09 5.90 2.33
CA TYR A 59 -2.68 6.26 2.27
C TYR A 59 -2.42 7.43 3.22
N PRO A 60 -1.20 7.57 3.75
CA PRO A 60 -0.86 8.75 4.55
C PRO A 60 -0.89 10.00 3.67
N GLN A 61 -0.88 11.17 4.31
CA GLN A 61 -0.77 12.43 3.58
C GLN A 61 0.58 12.48 2.87
N PRO A 62 0.61 12.70 1.54
CA PRO A 62 1.87 12.84 0.81
C PRO A 62 2.51 14.20 1.06
N VAL A 63 3.80 14.29 0.76
CA VAL A 63 4.56 15.55 0.77
C VAL A 63 4.70 16.05 -0.67
N MET A 64 4.73 17.36 -0.86
CA MET A 64 5.06 17.97 -2.14
C MET A 64 6.54 18.35 -2.14
N GLU A 65 7.35 17.66 -2.94
CA GLU A 65 8.81 17.91 -3.01
C GLU A 65 9.23 18.31 -4.43
N LYS A 66 10.12 19.29 -4.53
CA LYS A 66 10.70 19.74 -5.79
C LYS A 66 12.03 19.04 -6.03
N TYR A 67 12.16 18.38 -7.18
CA TYR A 67 13.40 17.72 -7.61
C TYR A 67 13.98 18.39 -8.84
N ALA A 68 15.29 18.24 -9.06
CA ALA A 68 15.99 18.87 -10.18
C ALA A 68 15.49 18.39 -11.55
N PHE A 69 15.02 17.14 -11.64
CA PHE A 69 14.51 16.53 -12.86
C PHE A 69 13.05 16.86 -13.18
N SER A 70 12.34 17.60 -12.31
CA SER A 70 10.92 17.92 -12.49
C SER A 70 10.70 19.41 -12.45
N GLU A 71 9.90 19.96 -13.39
CA GLU A 71 9.53 21.38 -13.41
C GLU A 71 8.53 21.75 -12.30
N LYS A 72 7.70 20.81 -11.85
CA LYS A 72 6.72 21.03 -10.77
C LYS A 72 7.07 20.20 -9.53
N PRO A 73 6.61 20.62 -8.34
CA PRO A 73 6.64 19.75 -7.17
C PRO A 73 5.92 18.42 -7.43
N LEU A 74 6.51 17.33 -6.96
CA LEU A 74 5.98 15.99 -7.04
C LEU A 74 5.27 15.62 -5.75
N SER A 75 4.09 14.98 -5.86
CA SER A 75 3.42 14.37 -4.72
C SER A 75 4.08 13.03 -4.42
N VAL A 76 4.76 12.93 -3.27
CA VAL A 76 5.62 11.79 -2.93
C VAL A 76 5.42 11.30 -1.51
N PHE A 77 5.86 10.06 -1.28
CA PHE A 77 6.14 9.51 0.03
C PHE A 77 7.65 9.35 0.23
N THR A 78 8.13 9.83 1.37
CA THR A 78 9.50 9.71 1.84
C THR A 78 9.54 9.03 3.21
N GLY A 79 10.68 8.42 3.55
CA GLY A 79 10.82 7.67 4.79
C GLY A 79 9.86 6.48 4.89
N ASP A 80 9.60 6.07 6.13
CA ASP A 80 8.72 4.95 6.43
C ASP A 80 7.28 5.42 6.61
N PHE A 81 6.34 4.65 6.09
CA PHE A 81 4.94 5.05 6.09
C PHE A 81 4.00 3.85 6.19
N THR A 82 2.78 4.10 6.65
CA THR A 82 1.76 3.05 6.85
C THR A 82 0.58 3.28 5.91
N ILE A 83 0.22 2.24 5.15
CA ILE A 83 -1.02 2.18 4.37
C ILE A 83 -2.03 1.36 5.16
N ARG A 84 -3.25 1.87 5.35
CA ARG A 84 -4.33 1.16 6.04
C ARG A 84 -5.34 0.65 5.02
N THR A 85 -5.76 -0.60 5.16
CA THR A 85 -6.83 -1.16 4.32
C THR A 85 -7.99 -1.56 5.23
N ARG A 86 -9.17 -1.04 4.92
CA ARG A 86 -10.43 -1.50 5.52
C ARG A 86 -10.96 -2.66 4.70
N PHE A 87 -11.12 -3.80 5.35
CA PHE A 87 -11.72 -4.99 4.79
C PHE A 87 -13.10 -5.23 5.36
N GLU A 88 -13.93 -5.93 4.61
CA GLU A 88 -15.24 -6.42 5.05
C GLU A 88 -15.31 -7.93 4.79
N ALA A 89 -15.72 -8.70 5.78
CA ALA A 89 -15.98 -10.12 5.61
C ALA A 89 -17.41 -10.31 5.05
N PRO A 90 -17.57 -10.93 3.87
CA PRO A 90 -18.91 -11.25 3.37
C PRO A 90 -19.70 -12.06 4.40
N ALA A 91 -21.00 -11.80 4.53
CA ALA A 91 -21.89 -12.57 5.41
C ALA A 91 -21.91 -14.08 5.08
N THR A 92 -21.58 -14.43 3.84
CA THR A 92 -21.52 -15.80 3.31
C THR A 92 -20.11 -16.37 3.26
N ALA A 93 -19.10 -15.68 3.80
CA ALA A 93 -17.72 -16.14 3.77
C ALA A 93 -17.55 -17.45 4.55
N MET A 94 -16.62 -18.30 4.10
CA MET A 94 -16.23 -19.48 4.86
C MET A 94 -15.52 -19.07 6.15
N SER A 95 -15.95 -19.64 7.27
CA SER A 95 -15.27 -19.46 8.56
C SER A 95 -13.94 -20.22 8.56
N GLY A 96 -12.97 -19.71 9.32
CA GLY A 96 -11.65 -20.31 9.47
C GLY A 96 -10.50 -19.44 8.97
N PRO A 97 -9.28 -20.02 8.93
CA PRO A 97 -8.09 -19.31 8.47
C PRO A 97 -8.13 -19.07 6.96
N GLY A 98 -7.62 -17.91 6.56
CA GLY A 98 -7.45 -17.52 5.17
C GLY A 98 -6.22 -16.64 4.98
N MET A 99 -6.02 -16.19 3.74
CA MET A 99 -4.90 -15.33 3.37
C MET A 99 -5.39 -14.25 2.40
N MET A 100 -5.12 -13.00 2.73
CA MET A 100 -5.18 -11.89 1.78
C MET A 100 -3.80 -11.75 1.12
N SER A 101 -3.77 -11.76 -0.21
CA SER A 101 -2.57 -11.54 -1.02
C SER A 101 -2.55 -10.11 -1.53
N GLY A 102 -1.60 -9.33 -1.05
CA GLY A 102 -1.42 -7.92 -1.43
C GLY A 102 -0.32 -7.75 -2.47
N LYS A 103 -0.48 -6.79 -3.37
CA LYS A 103 0.57 -6.32 -4.29
C LYS A 103 0.74 -4.82 -4.13
N LEU A 104 1.89 -4.40 -3.62
CA LEU A 104 2.27 -3.00 -3.51
C LEU A 104 3.20 -2.64 -4.67
N ARG A 105 2.64 -2.06 -5.73
CA ARG A 105 3.38 -1.59 -6.90
C ARG A 105 3.84 -0.15 -6.67
N TYR A 106 5.10 0.12 -6.95
CA TYR A 106 5.73 1.41 -6.71
C TYR A 106 6.87 1.67 -7.71
N GLN A 107 7.29 2.93 -7.80
CA GLN A 107 8.53 3.33 -8.45
C GLN A 107 9.38 4.11 -7.46
N ALA A 108 10.59 3.65 -7.20
CA ALA A 108 11.54 4.38 -6.37
C ALA A 108 12.36 5.33 -7.25
N CYS A 109 12.48 6.57 -6.80
CA CYS A 109 13.32 7.58 -7.44
C CYS A 109 14.26 8.18 -6.40
N ASN A 110 15.46 8.56 -6.83
CA ASN A 110 16.38 9.36 -6.04
C ASN A 110 16.43 10.79 -6.61
N HIS A 111 17.43 11.59 -6.23
CA HIS A 111 17.57 12.96 -6.70
C HIS A 111 17.89 13.11 -8.20
N ASP A 112 18.44 12.07 -8.83
CA ASP A 112 18.93 12.13 -10.22
C ASP A 112 18.01 11.41 -11.19
N SER A 113 17.38 10.30 -10.75
CA SER A 113 16.68 9.39 -11.65
C SER A 113 15.67 8.50 -10.93
N CYS A 114 14.77 7.93 -11.74
CA CYS A 114 13.83 6.91 -11.30
C CYS A 114 14.29 5.51 -11.72
N LEU A 115 14.16 4.56 -10.81
CA LEU A 115 14.41 3.14 -11.08
C LEU A 115 13.22 2.51 -11.82
N PRO A 116 13.40 1.32 -12.43
CA PRO A 116 12.27 0.55 -12.93
C PRO A 116 11.23 0.27 -11.82
N PRO A 117 9.93 0.25 -12.16
CA PRO A 117 8.89 -0.03 -11.19
C PRO A 117 9.04 -1.45 -10.62
N LYS A 118 8.70 -1.60 -9.34
CA LYS A 118 8.75 -2.88 -8.63
C LYS A 118 7.43 -3.15 -7.92
N THR A 119 7.19 -4.42 -7.62
CA THR A 119 6.04 -4.86 -6.82
C THR A 119 6.56 -5.62 -5.62
N VAL A 120 6.06 -5.27 -4.43
CA VAL A 120 6.26 -6.06 -3.21
C VAL A 120 5.00 -6.89 -2.97
N ASP A 121 5.17 -8.20 -2.86
CA ASP A 121 4.09 -9.11 -2.47
C ASP A 121 3.92 -9.12 -0.96
N ILE A 122 2.67 -9.05 -0.51
CA ILE A 122 2.29 -8.98 0.91
C ILE A 122 1.38 -10.16 1.21
N LYS A 123 1.62 -10.84 2.33
CA LYS A 123 0.76 -11.92 2.83
C LYS A 123 0.17 -11.47 4.15
N LEU A 124 -1.14 -11.29 4.19
CA LEU A 124 -1.89 -10.93 5.39
C LEU A 124 -2.74 -12.13 5.83
N PRO A 125 -2.32 -12.83 6.90
CA PRO A 125 -3.12 -13.91 7.47
C PRO A 125 -4.42 -13.34 8.04
N VAL A 126 -5.54 -14.01 7.76
CA VAL A 126 -6.86 -13.61 8.28
C VAL A 126 -7.55 -14.80 8.94
N VAL A 127 -8.38 -14.52 9.94
CA VAL A 127 -9.31 -15.50 10.51
C VAL A 127 -10.72 -14.95 10.40
N ILE A 128 -11.56 -15.64 9.65
CA ILE A 128 -12.98 -15.29 9.50
C ILE A 128 -13.76 -16.09 10.55
N GLN A 129 -14.56 -15.39 11.36
CA GLN A 129 -15.38 -15.99 12.42
C GLN A 129 -16.83 -16.16 11.96
#